data_AF-A0A9P2INT5-F1
#
_entry.id   AF-A0A9P2INT5-F1
#
_cell.length_a   1.000
_cell.length_b   1.000
_cell.length_c   1.000
_cell.angle_alpha   90.00
_cell.angle_beta   90.00
_cell.angle_gamma   90.00
#
_symmetry.space_group_name_H-M   'P 1'
#
loop_
_entity.id
_entity.type
_entity.pdbx_description
1 polymer ?
#
loop_
_entity_poly.entity_id
_entity_poly.type
_entity_poly.pdbx_seq_one_letter_code
_entity_poly.pdbx_strand_id
1 'polypeptide(L)'
;FRPDSNHFSCPESFLTCPITLDTPETGVFMRNSRGAEICSLYDKDALVQLVETGGAHPLSREPITESMIMRKDECHFDTKREAFCCK
;
A
#
# COMPACT_ATOMS: atom_id res chain seq x y z
N PHE A 1 3.11 -1.27 10.03
CA PHE A 1 4.51 -1.65 10.33
C PHE A 1 5.42 -0.50 9.93
N ARG A 2 6.61 -0.33 10.53
CA ARG A 2 7.56 0.69 10.03
C ARG A 2 8.14 0.22 8.68
N PRO A 3 7.99 0.98 7.58
CA PRO A 3 8.60 0.63 6.29
C PRO A 3 10.13 0.77 6.34
N ASP A 4 10.83 -0.09 5.61
CA ASP A 4 12.29 -0.06 5.48
C ASP A 4 12.67 -0.57 4.08
N SER A 5 13.34 0.29 3.30
CA SER A 5 13.75 0.02 1.92
C SER A 5 14.71 -1.17 1.83
N ASN A 6 15.60 -1.32 2.81
CA ASN A 6 16.55 -2.44 2.86
C ASN A 6 15.81 -3.76 3.07
N HIS A 7 14.81 -3.77 3.96
CA HIS A 7 14.03 -4.97 4.25
C HIS A 7 13.20 -5.42 3.04
N PHE A 8 12.71 -4.48 2.23
CA PHE A 8 11.94 -4.80 1.02
C PHE A 8 12.80 -4.96 -0.24
N SER A 9 14.11 -4.68 -0.15
CA SER A 9 15.02 -4.68 -1.31
C SER A 9 14.51 -3.80 -2.46
N CYS A 10 13.93 -2.64 -2.12
CA CYS A 10 13.36 -1.70 -3.09
C CYS A 10 13.90 -0.28 -2.86
N PRO A 11 13.93 0.58 -3.89
CA PRO A 11 14.23 2.00 -3.71
C PRO A 11 13.21 2.69 -2.81
N GLU A 12 13.63 3.72 -2.07
CA GLU A 12 12.77 4.49 -1.16
C GLU A 12 11.57 5.13 -1.86
N SER A 13 11.72 5.50 -3.15
CA SER A 13 10.62 6.05 -3.95
C SER A 13 9.40 5.13 -4.02
N PHE A 14 9.58 3.81 -3.90
CA PHE A 14 8.49 2.83 -3.89
C PHE A 14 7.77 2.72 -2.54
N LEU A 15 8.31 3.34 -1.49
CA LEU A 15 7.69 3.41 -0.17
C LEU A 15 6.82 4.67 0.01
N THR A 16 6.74 5.53 -1.00
CA THR A 16 5.92 6.74 -0.97
C THR A 16 4.43 6.40 -0.89
N CYS A 17 3.75 6.91 0.13
CA CYS A 17 2.31 6.77 0.24
C CYS A 17 1.59 7.61 -0.82
N PRO A 18 0.64 7.05 -1.60
CA PRO A 18 -0.12 7.81 -2.59
C PRO A 18 -1.05 8.91 -2.03
N ILE A 19 -1.33 8.90 -0.72
CA ILE A 19 -2.20 9.89 -0.07
C ILE A 19 -1.37 11.06 0.47
N THR A 20 -0.33 10.78 1.25
CA THR A 20 0.50 11.80 1.90
C THR A 20 1.63 12.30 1.01
N LEU A 21 1.96 11.56 -0.05
CA LEU A 21 3.10 11.81 -0.95
C LEU A 21 4.46 11.78 -0.23
N ASP A 22 4.54 11.05 0.89
CA ASP A 22 5.75 10.88 1.69
C ASP A 22 5.89 9.41 2.15
N THR A 23 7.08 9.04 2.64
CA THR A 23 7.31 7.72 3.25
C THR A 23 6.66 7.66 4.63
N PRO A 24 5.73 6.71 4.88
CA PRO A 24 5.00 6.70 6.14
C PRO A 24 5.84 6.19 7.30
N GLU A 25 5.66 6.75 8.50
CA GLU A 25 6.27 6.20 9.72
C GLU A 25 5.68 4.83 10.07
N THR A 26 4.36 4.68 9.87
CA THR A 26 3.64 3.41 10.01
C THR A 26 2.87 3.12 8.73
N GLY A 27 3.36 2.13 7.99
CA GLY A 27 2.77 1.68 6.74
C GLY A 27 1.78 0.51 6.87
N VAL A 28 0.85 0.45 5.92
CA VAL A 28 -0.08 -0.65 5.66
C VAL A 28 -0.08 -0.92 4.15
N PHE A 29 -0.03 -2.20 3.75
CA PHE A 29 -0.20 -2.54 2.35
C PHE A 29 -1.68 -2.66 2.01
N MET A 30 -2.06 -2.15 0.84
CA MET A 30 -3.40 -2.31 0.30
C MET A 30 -3.33 -2.60 -1.20
N ARG A 31 -4.14 -3.55 -1.68
CA ARG A 31 -4.28 -3.86 -3.11
C ARG A 31 -4.80 -2.65 -3.88
N ASN A 32 -4.28 -2.48 -5.09
CA ASN A 32 -4.66 -1.33 -5.92
C ASN A 32 -6.13 -1.39 -6.39
N SER A 33 -6.73 -2.60 -6.38
CA SER A 33 -8.15 -2.86 -6.57
C SER A 33 -8.50 -4.25 -5.99
N ARG A 34 -9.78 -4.62 -5.96
CA ARG A 34 -10.24 -5.87 -5.35
C ARG A 34 -9.56 -7.12 -5.93
N GLY A 35 -9.29 -7.12 -7.23
CA GLY A 35 -8.64 -8.21 -7.96
C GLY A 35 -7.18 -7.95 -8.33
N ALA A 36 -6.57 -6.86 -7.85
CA ALA A 36 -5.21 -6.53 -8.23
C ALA A 36 -4.20 -7.51 -7.62
N GLU A 37 -3.22 -7.91 -8.43
CA GLU A 37 -2.00 -8.58 -7.98
C GLU A 37 -0.97 -7.60 -7.43
N ILE A 38 -1.20 -6.30 -7.57
CA ILE A 38 -0.31 -5.24 -7.13
C ILE A 38 -0.92 -4.57 -5.90
N CYS A 39 -0.11 -4.37 -4.89
CA CYS A 39 -0.41 -3.58 -3.71
C CYS A 39 0.48 -2.35 -3.64
N SER A 40 0.04 -1.32 -2.94
CA SER A 40 0.82 -0.12 -2.65
C SER A 40 0.92 0.08 -1.14
N LEU A 41 1.97 0.77 -0.71
CA LEU A 41 2.17 1.13 0.69
C LEU A 41 1.41 2.43 0.99
N TYR A 42 0.65 2.43 2.08
CA TYR A 42 -0.08 3.60 2.55
C TYR A 42 0.31 3.96 3.98
N ASP A 43 0.29 5.24 4.29
CA ASP A 43 0.28 5.70 5.67
C ASP A 43 -0.97 5.18 6.39
N LYS A 44 -0.78 4.60 7.56
CA LYS A 44 -1.86 3.98 8.34
C LYS A 44 -2.93 5.01 8.70
N ASP A 45 -2.55 6.16 9.20
CA ASP A 45 -3.50 7.13 9.76
C ASP A 45 -4.25 7.84 8.62
N ALA A 46 -3.54 8.14 7.52
CA ALA A 46 -4.18 8.65 6.31
C ALA A 46 -5.19 7.66 5.71
N LEU A 47 -4.87 6.35 5.72
CA LEU A 47 -5.78 5.31 5.24
C LEU A 47 -7.00 5.15 6.16
N VAL A 48 -6.81 5.18 7.48
CA VAL A 48 -7.91 5.15 8.45
C VAL A 48 -8.85 6.32 8.23
N GLN A 49 -8.32 7.54 8.13
CA GLN A 49 -9.13 8.73 7.87
C GLN A 49 -9.91 8.61 6.54
N LEU A 50 -9.28 8.07 5.49
CA LEU A 50 -9.94 7.84 4.21
C LEU A 50 -11.12 6.87 4.34
N VAL A 51 -10.96 5.79 5.10
CA VAL A 51 -12.03 4.80 5.35
C VAL A 51 -13.14 5.40 6.21
N GLU A 52 -12.81 6.09 7.30
CA GLU A 52 -13.78 6.69 8.22
C GLU A 52 -14.64 7.78 7.55
N THR A 53 -14.06 8.51 6.59
CA THR A 53 -14.78 9.53 5.81
C THR A 53 -15.57 8.95 4.63
N GLY A 54 -15.58 7.63 4.44
CA GLY A 54 -16.26 6.96 3.33
C GLY A 54 -15.60 7.22 1.97
N GLY A 55 -14.31 7.54 1.97
CA GLY A 55 -13.53 7.77 0.77
C GLY A 55 -13.33 6.49 -0.07
N ALA A 56 -13.19 6.68 -1.37
CA ALA A 56 -12.89 5.61 -2.30
C ALA A 56 -11.37 5.36 -2.40
N HIS A 57 -11.00 4.17 -2.84
CA HIS A 57 -9.61 3.78 -3.06
C HIS A 57 -8.89 4.82 -3.96
N PRO A 58 -7.69 5.31 -3.60
CA PRO A 58 -7.07 6.45 -4.28
C PRO A 58 -6.76 6.21 -5.77
N LEU A 59 -6.50 4.96 -6.15
CA LEU A 59 -6.12 4.59 -7.52
C LEU A 59 -7.33 4.12 -8.34
N SER A 60 -8.05 3.12 -7.85
CA SER A 60 -9.14 2.44 -8.57
C SER A 60 -10.50 3.11 -8.40
N ARG A 61 -10.66 3.99 -7.39
CA ARG A 61 -11.94 4.58 -6.98
C ARG A 61 -13.00 3.55 -6.54
N GLU A 62 -12.60 2.29 -6.29
CA GLU A 62 -13.47 1.27 -5.71
C GLU A 62 -13.71 1.54 -4.20
N PRO A 63 -14.83 1.07 -3.62
CA PRO A 63 -14.99 1.05 -2.17
C PRO A 63 -13.86 0.23 -1.53
N ILE A 64 -13.21 0.80 -0.51
CA ILE A 64 -12.17 0.11 0.25
C ILE A 64 -12.80 -1.01 1.06
N THR A 65 -12.31 -2.23 0.89
CA THR A 65 -12.78 -3.41 1.64
C THR A 65 -11.64 -4.09 2.36
N GLU A 66 -11.97 -4.83 3.42
CA GLU A 66 -10.97 -5.58 4.21
C GLU A 66 -10.12 -6.52 3.34
N SER A 67 -10.71 -7.13 2.31
CA SER A 67 -9.99 -7.99 1.35
C SER A 67 -8.90 -7.28 0.53
N MET A 68 -8.89 -5.94 0.51
CA MET A 68 -7.82 -5.16 -0.10
C MET A 68 -6.66 -4.93 0.87
N ILE A 69 -6.87 -5.02 2.19
CA ILE A 69 -5.85 -4.77 3.19
C ILE A 69 -4.95 -6.01 3.32
N MET A 70 -3.64 -5.82 3.12
CA MET A 70 -2.67 -6.90 3.08
C MET A 70 -1.76 -6.85 4.32
N ARG A 71 -1.39 -8.02 4.85
CA ARG A 71 -0.34 -8.10 5.86
C ARG A 71 1.03 -7.78 5.25
N LYS A 72 1.98 -7.41 6.11
CA LYS A 72 3.36 -7.06 5.70
C LYS A 72 4.02 -8.16 4.86
N ASP A 73 3.77 -9.42 5.22
CA ASP A 73 4.37 -10.61 4.61
C ASP A 73 3.61 -11.12 3.37
N GLU A 74 2.43 -10.58 3.07
CA GLU A 74 1.62 -10.94 1.91
C GLU A 74 1.91 -10.05 0.68
N CYS A 75 2.74 -9.03 0.83
CA CYS A 75 3.24 -8.19 -0.25
C CYS A 75 4.76 -8.23 -0.31
N HIS A 76 5.33 -8.32 -1.52
CA HIS A 76 6.77 -8.37 -1.75
C HIS A 76 7.14 -7.53 -2.97
N PHE A 77 8.33 -6.93 -2.97
CA PHE A 77 8.79 -6.19 -4.14
C PHE A 77 9.29 -7.17 -5.21
N ASP A 78 8.69 -7.11 -6.40
CA ASP A 78 9.13 -7.83 -7.59
C ASP A 78 9.99 -6.88 -8.43
N THR A 79 11.28 -7.18 -8.52
CA THR A 79 12.25 -6.36 -9.27
C THR A 79 12.04 -6.39 -10.78
N LYS A 80 11.38 -7.40 -11.33
CA LYS A 80 11.05 -7.48 -12.76
C LYS A 80 9.82 -6.65 -13.10
N ARG A 81 8.84 -6.62 -12.19
CA ARG A 81 7.61 -5.83 -12.35
C ARG A 81 7.77 -4.40 -11.82
N GLU A 82 8.85 -4.12 -11.10
CA GLU A 82 9.11 -2.85 -10.41
C GLU A 82 7.90 -2.42 -9.57
N ALA A 83 7.34 -3.35 -8.81
CA ALA A 83 6.12 -3.13 -8.03
C ALA A 83 6.04 -4.07 -6.82
N PHE A 84 5.24 -3.70 -5.81
CA PHE A 84 4.86 -4.61 -4.76
C PHE A 84 3.74 -5.54 -5.25
N CYS A 85 4.03 -6.84 -5.30
CA CYS A 85 3.10 -7.88 -5.70
C CYS A 85 2.53 -8.61 -4.48
N CYS A 86 1.23 -8.87 -4.54
CA CYS A 86 0.54 -9.76 -3.62
C CYS A 86 1.04 -11.19 -3.82
N LYS A 87 1.18 -11.93 -2.73
CA LYS A 87 1.39 -13.38 -2.74
C LYS A 87 0.10 -14.15 -2.97
#